data_AF-H2Y679-F1
#
_entry.id   AF-H2Y679-F1
#
_cell.length_a   1.000
_cell.length_b   1.000
_cell.length_c   1.000
_cell.angle_alpha   90.00
_cell.angle_beta   90.00
_cell.angle_gamma   90.00
#
_symmetry.space_group_name_H-M   'P 1'
#
loop_
_entity.id
_entity.type
_entity.pdbx_description
1 polymer ?
#
loop_
_entity_poly.entity_id
_entity_poly.type
_entity_poly.pdbx_seq_one_letter_code
_entity_poly.pdbx_strand_id
1 'polypeptide(L)'
;KLIQLPTDGAPALIGKNNGFIALFKQSVDHEILTYHCLIHQEQLCAQKLNMKHLMTDIVEVVNFIRSRGLNHRQCKAYLEEVGSEYEDVVYFSKVRWLSRAATLKRFKLLLPEIKQFMETKKQNVNFIENEEWLNDLAFLVDITEMLAHLNLHLQGKAQDCSVNYEKYAKLCEDLLQEFTDRFSDFKKIEIELKLFSDPFSFQCDKAPPNFQLELIELQSRESLKTYHREHTLPLFYKELHLCNELNQLVKLSRKLLCMWGSTYCCEQVFSSM
;
A
#
# COMPACT_ATOMS: atom_id res chain seq x y z
N LYS A 1 -32.93 17.95 28.27
CA LYS A 1 -33.26 18.30 26.85
C LYS A 1 -32.15 17.78 25.96
N LEU A 2 -32.46 17.24 24.79
CA LEU A 2 -31.44 16.86 23.81
C LEU A 2 -30.93 18.12 23.10
N ILE A 3 -29.64 18.43 23.24
CA ILE A 3 -29.06 19.71 22.76
C ILE A 3 -28.35 19.54 21.41
N GLN A 4 -27.89 18.31 21.11
CA GLN A 4 -27.14 18.02 19.89
C GLN A 4 -27.46 16.63 19.32
N LEU A 5 -27.35 16.52 18.00
CA LEU A 5 -27.53 15.30 17.21
C LEU A 5 -26.38 15.12 16.22
N PRO A 6 -25.39 14.27 16.52
CA PRO A 6 -24.41 13.83 15.52
C PRO A 6 -25.05 12.81 14.56
N THR A 7 -24.77 12.91 13.28
CA THR A 7 -25.26 11.97 12.25
C THR A 7 -24.15 11.49 11.33
N ASP A 8 -24.34 10.35 10.68
CA ASP A 8 -23.42 9.85 9.64
C ASP A 8 -23.60 10.55 8.29
N GLY A 9 -24.47 11.57 8.20
CA GLY A 9 -24.75 12.28 6.95
C GLY A 9 -25.64 11.51 5.98
N ALA A 10 -26.23 10.37 6.37
CA ALA A 10 -27.14 9.62 5.52
C ALA A 10 -28.35 10.48 5.11
N PRO A 11 -28.80 10.42 3.83
CA PRO A 11 -29.94 11.21 3.36
C PRO A 11 -31.22 11.05 4.19
N ALA A 12 -31.44 9.86 4.76
CA ALA A 12 -32.56 9.58 5.67
C ALA A 12 -32.48 10.37 7.00
N LEU A 13 -31.29 10.78 7.43
CA LEU A 13 -31.09 11.57 8.65
C LEU A 13 -31.07 13.07 8.35
N ILE A 14 -30.33 13.50 7.33
CA ILE A 14 -30.07 14.92 7.02
C ILE A 14 -31.02 15.52 5.97
N GLY A 15 -31.93 14.73 5.41
CA GLY A 15 -32.86 15.17 4.37
C GLY A 15 -33.68 16.40 4.78
N LYS A 16 -33.72 17.41 3.91
CA LYS A 16 -34.32 18.72 4.21
C LYS A 16 -35.80 18.66 4.59
N ASN A 17 -36.57 17.78 3.95
CA ASN A 17 -38.02 17.69 4.12
C ASN A 17 -38.43 16.46 4.94
N ASN A 18 -37.86 15.29 4.61
CA ASN A 18 -38.25 14.00 5.19
C ASN A 18 -37.14 13.36 6.03
N GLY A 19 -36.03 14.06 6.27
CA GLY A 19 -34.95 13.54 7.10
C GLY A 19 -35.32 13.59 8.57
N PHE A 20 -34.80 12.63 9.35
CA PHE A 20 -35.03 12.56 10.80
C PHE A 20 -34.76 13.91 11.49
N ILE A 21 -33.66 14.59 11.16
CA ILE A 21 -33.33 15.90 11.76
C ILE A 21 -34.43 16.93 11.48
N ALA A 22 -34.92 17.01 10.24
CA ALA A 22 -35.93 17.99 9.85
C ALA A 22 -37.25 17.77 10.60
N LEU A 23 -37.68 16.51 10.68
CA LEU A 23 -38.89 16.12 11.41
C LEU A 23 -38.72 16.31 12.92
N PHE A 24 -37.57 15.95 13.47
CA PHE A 24 -37.30 16.06 14.90
C PHE A 24 -37.25 17.52 15.35
N LYS A 25 -36.62 18.42 14.57
CA LYS A 25 -36.59 19.86 14.83
C LYS A 25 -38.00 20.50 14.84
N GLN A 26 -38.96 19.96 14.10
CA GLN A 26 -40.36 20.42 14.13
C GLN A 26 -41.10 19.96 15.39
N SER A 27 -40.64 18.87 16.02
CA SER A 27 -41.28 18.27 17.18
C SER A 27 -40.78 18.79 18.53
N VAL A 28 -39.76 19.65 18.54
CA VAL A 28 -39.15 20.21 19.77
C VAL A 28 -39.28 21.73 19.83
N ASP A 29 -39.31 22.27 21.05
CA ASP A 29 -39.49 23.71 21.32
C ASP A 29 -38.17 24.47 21.53
N HIS A 30 -37.03 23.81 21.32
CA HIS A 30 -35.69 24.35 21.55
C HIS A 30 -34.76 24.03 20.39
N GLU A 31 -33.70 24.83 20.26
CA GLU A 31 -32.69 24.66 19.21
C GLU A 31 -31.90 23.35 19.40
N ILE A 32 -31.70 22.61 18.31
CA ILE A 32 -30.86 21.42 18.27
C ILE A 32 -29.70 21.65 17.31
N LEU A 33 -28.49 21.53 17.85
CA LEU A 33 -27.25 21.53 17.09
C LEU A 33 -27.11 20.20 16.33
N THR A 34 -26.74 20.29 15.06
CA THR A 34 -26.63 19.11 14.19
C THR A 34 -25.25 19.09 13.57
N TYR A 35 -24.52 18.00 13.80
CA TYR A 35 -23.15 17.82 13.32
C TYR A 35 -23.02 16.53 12.54
N HIS A 36 -22.05 16.48 11.63
CA HIS A 36 -21.57 15.21 11.12
C HIS A 36 -20.71 14.54 12.19
N CYS A 37 -20.92 13.25 12.44
CA CYS A 37 -20.12 12.45 13.34
C CYS A 37 -18.63 12.50 12.95
N LEU A 38 -17.77 12.87 13.90
CA LEU A 38 -16.32 12.95 13.71
C LEU A 38 -15.70 11.64 13.21
N ILE A 39 -16.17 10.51 13.76
CA ILE A 39 -15.72 9.17 13.34
C ILE A 39 -16.08 8.89 11.88
N HIS A 40 -17.25 9.35 11.44
CA HIS A 40 -17.64 9.20 10.05
C HIS A 40 -16.83 10.12 9.13
N GLN A 41 -16.55 11.36 9.55
CA GLN A 41 -15.69 12.28 8.79
C GLN A 41 -14.27 11.74 8.60
N GLU A 42 -13.66 11.19 9.65
CA GLU A 42 -12.37 10.50 9.55
C GLU A 42 -12.44 9.32 8.57
N GLN A 43 -13.49 8.50 8.66
CA GLN A 43 -13.71 7.40 7.72
C GLN A 43 -13.81 7.89 6.25
N LEU A 44 -14.44 9.05 6.00
CA LEU A 44 -14.52 9.63 4.66
C LEU A 44 -13.14 10.10 4.14
N CYS A 45 -12.28 10.63 5.01
CA CYS A 45 -10.88 10.92 4.66
C CYS A 45 -10.16 9.65 4.23
N ALA A 46 -10.29 8.58 5.01
CA ALA A 46 -9.64 7.31 4.75
C ALA A 46 -10.10 6.65 3.42
N GLN A 47 -11.37 6.86 3.04
CA GLN A 47 -11.90 6.41 1.74
C GLN A 47 -11.23 7.06 0.53
N LYS A 48 -10.55 8.20 0.70
CA LYS A 48 -9.77 8.84 -0.38
C LYS A 48 -8.52 8.04 -0.76
N LEU A 49 -8.02 7.17 0.13
CA LEU A 49 -6.96 6.21 -0.19
C LEU A 49 -7.48 5.14 -1.14
N ASN A 50 -7.18 5.34 -2.42
CA ASN A 50 -7.78 4.59 -3.51
C ASN A 50 -6.71 3.95 -4.41
N MET A 51 -6.32 2.72 -4.07
CA MET A 51 -5.50 1.85 -4.93
C MET A 51 -6.41 0.80 -5.56
N LYS A 52 -7.09 1.19 -6.64
CA LYS A 52 -8.12 0.34 -7.29
C LYS A 52 -7.56 -0.99 -7.78
N HIS A 53 -6.35 -0.99 -8.33
CA HIS A 53 -5.74 -2.19 -8.88
C HIS A 53 -5.55 -3.24 -7.77
N LEU A 54 -4.84 -2.90 -6.68
CA LEU A 54 -4.71 -3.76 -5.48
C LEU A 54 -6.05 -4.26 -4.95
N MET A 55 -7.00 -3.35 -4.75
CA MET A 55 -8.28 -3.70 -4.14
C MET A 55 -9.10 -4.64 -5.02
N THR A 56 -8.91 -4.59 -6.34
CA THR A 56 -9.61 -5.48 -7.27
C THR A 56 -9.06 -6.89 -7.11
N ASP A 57 -7.74 -7.05 -7.18
CA ASP A 57 -7.05 -8.35 -7.03
C ASP A 57 -7.35 -8.99 -5.67
N ILE A 58 -7.21 -8.22 -4.57
CA ILE A 58 -7.45 -8.70 -3.20
C ILE A 58 -8.90 -9.15 -3.02
N VAL A 59 -9.86 -8.36 -3.51
CA VAL A 59 -11.28 -8.69 -3.38
C VAL A 59 -11.64 -9.93 -4.18
N GLU A 60 -11.06 -10.11 -5.37
CA GLU A 60 -11.26 -11.32 -6.17
C GLU A 60 -10.76 -12.57 -5.45
N VAL A 61 -9.54 -12.53 -4.89
CA VAL A 61 -8.99 -13.63 -4.10
C VAL A 61 -9.85 -13.93 -2.86
N VAL A 62 -10.16 -12.91 -2.06
CA VAL A 62 -10.97 -13.06 -0.84
C VAL A 62 -12.36 -13.61 -1.18
N ASN A 63 -12.99 -13.13 -2.25
CA ASN A 63 -14.29 -13.64 -2.69
C ASN A 63 -14.19 -15.08 -3.18
N PHE A 64 -13.14 -15.45 -3.91
CA PHE A 64 -12.95 -16.84 -4.35
C PHE A 64 -12.87 -17.81 -3.17
N ILE A 65 -12.14 -17.42 -2.11
CA ILE A 65 -12.01 -18.21 -0.89
C ILE A 65 -13.33 -18.24 -0.11
N ARG A 66 -13.94 -17.07 0.14
CA ARG A 66 -15.03 -16.92 1.12
C ARG A 66 -16.43 -17.15 0.55
N SER A 67 -16.67 -16.92 -0.74
CA SER A 67 -18.02 -17.02 -1.32
C SER A 67 -18.51 -18.47 -1.46
N ARG A 68 -17.58 -19.43 -1.57
CA ARG A 68 -17.90 -20.86 -1.70
C ARG A 68 -17.52 -21.60 -0.42
N GLY A 69 -18.51 -22.20 0.25
CA GLY A 69 -18.29 -22.88 1.53
C GLY A 69 -17.32 -24.08 1.48
N LEU A 70 -17.10 -24.69 0.32
CA LEU A 70 -16.05 -25.71 0.15
C LEU A 70 -14.65 -25.06 0.15
N ASN A 71 -14.46 -24.00 -0.63
CA ASN A 71 -13.17 -23.29 -0.71
C ASN A 71 -12.78 -22.73 0.65
N HIS A 72 -13.73 -22.12 1.35
CA HIS A 72 -13.48 -21.55 2.67
C HIS A 72 -13.01 -22.62 3.67
N ARG A 73 -13.74 -23.75 3.76
CA ARG A 73 -13.36 -24.86 4.66
C ARG A 73 -11.99 -25.45 4.30
N GLN A 74 -11.69 -25.61 3.01
CA GLN A 74 -10.40 -26.13 2.57
C GLN A 74 -9.25 -25.15 2.85
N CYS A 75 -9.48 -23.85 2.70
CA CYS A 75 -8.49 -22.83 3.05
C CYS A 75 -8.22 -22.82 4.55
N LYS A 76 -9.26 -22.86 5.40
CA LYS A 76 -9.09 -22.97 6.86
C LYS A 76 -8.29 -24.20 7.27
N ALA A 77 -8.68 -25.37 6.76
CA ALA A 77 -7.97 -26.62 7.06
C ALA A 77 -6.49 -26.56 6.64
N TYR A 78 -6.20 -25.95 5.48
CA TYR A 78 -4.84 -25.73 5.02
C TYR A 78 -4.05 -24.79 5.94
N LEU A 79 -4.64 -23.66 6.35
CA LEU A 79 -4.00 -22.70 7.27
C LEU A 79 -3.69 -23.33 8.63
N GLU A 80 -4.59 -24.16 9.15
CA GLU A 80 -4.38 -24.94 10.38
C GLU A 80 -3.25 -25.97 10.20
N GLU A 81 -3.20 -26.68 9.08
CA GLU A 81 -2.18 -27.71 8.78
C GLU A 81 -0.76 -27.12 8.71
N VAL A 82 -0.59 -25.96 8.09
CA VAL A 82 0.71 -25.29 7.98
C VAL A 82 1.10 -24.50 9.25
N GLY A 83 0.23 -24.49 10.27
CA GLY A 83 0.48 -23.77 11.52
C GLY A 83 0.56 -22.25 11.34
N SER A 84 -0.25 -21.68 10.43
CA SER A 84 -0.25 -20.24 10.17
C SER A 84 -0.71 -19.46 11.41
N GLU A 85 -0.22 -18.23 11.58
CA GLU A 85 -0.62 -17.33 12.68
C GLU A 85 -2.15 -17.11 12.70
N TYR A 86 -2.78 -17.19 11.52
CA TYR A 86 -4.21 -16.97 11.37
C TYR A 86 -4.90 -18.12 10.64
N GLU A 87 -5.93 -18.66 11.27
CA GLU A 87 -6.72 -19.80 10.75
C GLU A 87 -7.80 -19.41 9.73
N ASP A 88 -7.95 -18.12 9.39
CA ASP A 88 -8.95 -17.65 8.43
C ASP A 88 -8.56 -16.31 7.78
N VAL A 89 -9.05 -16.14 6.56
CA VAL A 89 -9.05 -14.87 5.85
C VAL A 89 -10.27 -14.04 6.27
N VAL A 90 -10.08 -12.73 6.43
CA VAL A 90 -11.18 -11.82 6.79
C VAL A 90 -12.02 -11.51 5.56
N TYR A 91 -13.35 -11.60 5.70
CA TYR A 91 -14.26 -11.24 4.62
C TYR A 91 -14.27 -9.72 4.39
N PHE A 92 -14.07 -9.30 3.15
CA PHE A 92 -14.07 -7.89 2.80
C PHE A 92 -15.49 -7.30 2.77
N SER A 93 -15.70 -6.19 3.49
CA SER A 93 -16.90 -5.36 3.39
C SER A 93 -16.57 -3.95 2.93
N LYS A 94 -17.15 -3.52 1.80
CA LYS A 94 -16.99 -2.17 1.26
C LYS A 94 -17.52 -1.07 2.20
N VAL A 95 -18.48 -1.43 3.07
CA VAL A 95 -19.27 -0.45 3.85
C VAL A 95 -18.54 0.01 5.12
N ARG A 96 -17.65 -0.83 5.67
CA ARG A 96 -17.00 -0.56 6.96
C ARG A 96 -15.50 -0.44 6.80
N TRP A 97 -14.98 0.79 6.89
CA TRP A 97 -13.55 1.08 6.73
C TRP A 97 -12.64 0.26 7.65
N LEU A 98 -12.98 0.10 8.94
CA LEU A 98 -12.19 -0.73 9.86
C LEU A 98 -12.06 -2.19 9.38
N SER A 99 -13.10 -2.70 8.71
CA SER A 99 -13.06 -4.03 8.08
C SER A 99 -12.07 -4.08 6.92
N ARG A 100 -11.91 -2.99 6.16
CA ARG A 100 -10.92 -2.89 5.08
C ARG A 100 -9.50 -2.96 5.63
N ALA A 101 -9.17 -2.17 6.65
CA ALA A 101 -7.85 -2.21 7.29
C ALA A 101 -7.54 -3.61 7.85
N ALA A 102 -8.48 -4.22 8.57
CA ALA A 102 -8.33 -5.58 9.09
C ALA A 102 -8.15 -6.63 7.98
N THR A 103 -8.88 -6.49 6.87
CA THR A 103 -8.76 -7.39 5.71
C THR A 103 -7.39 -7.27 5.06
N LEU A 104 -6.93 -6.05 4.79
CA LEU A 104 -5.64 -5.79 4.16
C LEU A 104 -4.49 -6.33 5.03
N LYS A 105 -4.51 -6.04 6.33
CA LYS A 105 -3.52 -6.55 7.28
C LYS A 105 -3.50 -8.08 7.28
N ARG A 106 -4.66 -8.73 7.39
CA ARG A 106 -4.76 -10.20 7.36
C ARG A 106 -4.26 -10.77 6.04
N PHE A 107 -4.63 -10.15 4.92
CA PHE A 107 -4.22 -10.60 3.60
C PHE A 107 -2.71 -10.52 3.42
N LYS A 108 -2.06 -9.43 3.85
CA LYS A 108 -0.58 -9.28 3.82
C LYS A 108 0.12 -10.33 4.68
N LEU A 109 -0.42 -10.64 5.87
CA LEU A 109 0.16 -11.63 6.78
C LEU A 109 0.02 -13.07 6.28
N LEU A 110 -1.07 -13.37 5.57
CA LEU A 110 -1.34 -14.69 4.98
C LEU A 110 -0.89 -14.80 3.51
N LEU A 111 -0.12 -13.84 3.00
CA LEU A 111 0.18 -13.74 1.58
C LEU A 111 0.85 -15.02 1.00
N PRO A 112 1.86 -15.63 1.66
CA PRO A 112 2.46 -16.88 1.18
C PRO A 112 1.46 -18.04 1.12
N GLU A 113 0.66 -18.21 2.17
CA GLU A 113 -0.34 -19.28 2.27
C GLU A 113 -1.47 -19.10 1.25
N ILE A 114 -1.92 -17.86 1.05
CA ILE A 114 -2.93 -17.52 0.05
C ILE A 114 -2.39 -17.84 -1.34
N LYS A 115 -1.15 -17.45 -1.66
CA LYS A 115 -0.53 -17.76 -2.95
C LYS A 115 -0.55 -19.26 -3.22
N GLN A 116 -0.01 -20.04 -2.28
CA GLN A 116 0.07 -21.49 -2.42
C GLN A 116 -1.32 -22.13 -2.53
N PHE A 117 -2.28 -21.73 -1.70
CA PHE A 117 -3.65 -22.22 -1.78
C PHE A 117 -4.29 -21.93 -3.14
N MET A 118 -4.15 -20.71 -3.66
CA MET A 118 -4.72 -20.30 -4.95
C MET A 118 -4.10 -21.08 -6.13
N GLU A 119 -2.81 -21.37 -6.08
CA GLU A 119 -2.12 -22.22 -7.06
C GLU A 119 -2.66 -23.66 -7.06
N THR A 120 -2.93 -24.26 -5.89
CA THR A 120 -3.57 -25.60 -5.82
C THR A 120 -4.96 -25.61 -6.46
N LYS A 121 -5.63 -24.45 -6.46
CA LYS A 121 -6.94 -24.23 -7.10
C LYS A 121 -6.84 -23.79 -8.57
N LYS A 122 -5.62 -23.80 -9.14
CA LYS A 122 -5.32 -23.39 -10.51
C LYS A 122 -5.80 -21.96 -10.81
N GLN A 123 -5.79 -21.08 -9.80
CA GLN A 123 -6.09 -19.66 -9.97
C GLN A 123 -4.80 -18.91 -10.28
N ASN A 124 -4.87 -17.91 -11.15
CA ASN A 124 -3.73 -17.05 -11.45
C ASN A 124 -3.62 -15.96 -10.37
N VAL A 125 -2.47 -15.90 -9.71
CA VAL A 125 -2.15 -14.89 -8.67
C VAL A 125 -0.75 -14.30 -8.90
N ASN A 126 -0.33 -14.19 -10.15
CA ASN A 126 1.04 -13.75 -10.51
C ASN A 126 1.34 -12.33 -10.03
N PHE A 127 0.32 -11.51 -9.78
CA PHE A 127 0.48 -10.18 -9.18
C PHE A 127 1.16 -10.23 -7.80
N ILE A 128 1.09 -11.35 -7.06
CA ILE A 128 1.76 -11.52 -5.76
C ILE A 128 3.29 -11.58 -5.92
N GLU A 129 3.79 -11.89 -7.11
CA GLU A 129 5.23 -11.89 -7.42
C GLU A 129 5.74 -10.52 -7.89
N ASN A 130 4.83 -9.57 -8.13
CA ASN A 130 5.19 -8.23 -8.58
C ASN A 130 5.62 -7.37 -7.38
N GLU A 131 6.89 -6.96 -7.34
CA GLU A 131 7.44 -6.15 -6.24
C GLU A 131 6.76 -4.78 -6.08
N GLU A 132 6.37 -4.12 -7.18
CA GLU A 132 5.63 -2.85 -7.13
C GLU A 132 4.27 -3.05 -6.43
N TRP A 133 3.55 -4.12 -6.80
CA TRP A 133 2.28 -4.49 -6.17
C TRP A 133 2.47 -4.81 -4.67
N LEU A 134 3.54 -5.51 -4.30
CA LEU A 134 3.85 -5.81 -2.90
C LEU A 134 4.18 -4.55 -2.09
N ASN A 135 4.92 -3.61 -2.68
CA ASN A 135 5.24 -2.32 -2.06
C ASN A 135 3.97 -1.48 -1.87
N ASP A 136 3.11 -1.42 -2.88
CA ASP A 136 1.81 -0.74 -2.79
C ASP A 136 0.93 -1.38 -1.71
N LEU A 137 0.89 -2.73 -1.63
CA LEU A 137 0.16 -3.44 -0.57
C LEU A 137 0.71 -3.08 0.80
N ALA A 138 2.05 -3.07 0.96
CA ALA A 138 2.68 -2.74 2.21
C ALA A 138 2.34 -1.32 2.66
N PHE A 139 2.50 -0.33 1.77
CA PHE A 139 2.13 1.06 2.02
C PHE A 139 0.65 1.21 2.40
N LEU A 140 -0.25 0.56 1.64
CA LEU A 140 -1.68 0.63 1.89
C LEU A 140 -2.04 0.03 3.25
N VAL A 141 -1.47 -1.11 3.62
CA VAL A 141 -1.68 -1.73 4.94
C VAL A 141 -1.24 -0.77 6.05
N ASP A 142 -0.03 -0.22 5.95
CA ASP A 142 0.54 0.60 7.02
C ASP A 142 -0.29 1.88 7.26
N ILE A 143 -0.64 2.60 6.18
CA ILE A 143 -1.47 3.80 6.30
C ILE A 143 -2.89 3.46 6.76
N THR A 144 -3.50 2.38 6.25
CA THR A 144 -4.87 2.01 6.68
C THR A 144 -4.94 1.56 8.13
N GLU A 145 -3.89 0.88 8.63
CA GLU A 145 -3.77 0.50 10.04
C GLU A 145 -3.61 1.73 10.94
N MET A 146 -2.77 2.70 10.56
CA MET A 146 -2.63 3.96 11.29
C MET A 146 -3.97 4.70 11.42
N LEU A 147 -4.73 4.81 10.32
CA LEU A 147 -6.04 5.45 10.32
C LEU A 147 -7.06 4.66 11.16
N ALA A 148 -7.03 3.32 11.08
CA ALA A 148 -7.89 2.47 11.91
C ALA A 148 -7.59 2.65 13.41
N HIS A 149 -6.31 2.75 13.79
CA HIS A 149 -5.91 3.02 15.18
C HIS A 149 -6.39 4.40 15.66
N LEU A 150 -6.22 5.44 14.84
CA LEU A 150 -6.73 6.77 15.13
C LEU A 150 -8.25 6.74 15.31
N ASN A 151 -8.98 6.10 14.39
CA ASN A 151 -10.43 5.97 14.45
C ASN A 151 -10.88 5.29 15.75
N LEU A 152 -10.28 4.15 16.12
CA LEU A 152 -10.58 3.44 17.36
C LEU A 152 -10.25 4.28 18.60
N HIS A 153 -9.14 5.02 18.57
CA HIS A 153 -8.77 5.93 19.64
C HIS A 153 -9.81 7.04 19.86
N LEU A 154 -10.32 7.61 18.75
CA LEU A 154 -11.37 8.63 18.78
C LEU A 154 -12.72 8.07 19.26
N GLN A 155 -13.04 6.79 19.00
CA GLN A 155 -14.25 6.14 19.51
C GLN A 155 -14.23 5.95 21.03
N GLY A 156 -13.06 5.69 21.62
CA GLY A 156 -12.89 5.33 23.03
C GLY A 156 -12.81 6.51 24.01
N LYS A 157 -12.68 7.76 23.55
CA LYS A 157 -12.48 8.94 24.41
C LYS A 157 -13.61 9.95 24.26
N ALA A 158 -14.65 9.80 25.07
CA ALA A 158 -15.65 10.83 25.32
C ALA A 158 -15.21 11.87 26.38
N GLN A 159 -13.96 11.83 26.88
CA GLN A 159 -13.56 12.54 28.11
C GLN A 159 -12.51 13.65 27.97
N ASP A 160 -11.89 13.84 26.80
CA ASP A 160 -10.91 14.93 26.64
C ASP A 160 -10.97 15.51 25.21
N CYS A 161 -12.09 16.16 24.90
CA CYS A 161 -12.44 16.62 23.56
C CYS A 161 -11.81 17.97 23.22
N SER A 162 -10.51 17.99 22.94
CA SER A 162 -9.90 19.00 22.06
C SER A 162 -9.08 18.29 20.98
N VAL A 163 -9.75 17.59 20.06
CA VAL A 163 -9.07 17.02 18.91
C VAL A 163 -8.66 18.17 17.99
N ASN A 164 -7.37 18.48 17.94
CA ASN A 164 -6.83 19.56 17.12
C ASN A 164 -6.63 19.07 15.67
N TYR A 165 -7.75 18.94 14.94
CA TYR A 165 -7.75 18.51 13.55
C TYR A 165 -6.92 19.42 12.64
N GLU A 166 -6.90 20.73 12.91
CA GLU A 166 -6.10 21.70 12.17
C GLU A 166 -4.60 21.39 12.27
N LYS A 167 -4.11 21.09 13.48
CA LYS A 167 -2.72 20.66 13.69
C LYS A 167 -2.41 19.39 12.90
N TYR A 168 -3.28 18.38 12.91
CA TYR A 168 -3.03 17.13 12.20
C TYR A 168 -3.10 17.29 10.68
N ALA A 169 -4.05 18.07 10.18
CA ALA A 169 -4.12 18.43 8.76
C ALA A 169 -2.84 19.14 8.31
N LYS A 170 -2.36 20.11 9.12
CA LYS A 170 -1.12 20.82 8.83
C LYS A 170 0.10 19.89 8.82
N LEU A 171 0.22 18.97 9.77
CA LEU A 171 1.29 17.97 9.77
C LEU A 171 1.24 17.07 8.52
N CYS A 172 0.05 16.68 8.05
CA CYS A 172 -0.09 15.93 6.81
C CYS A 172 0.31 16.75 5.57
N GLU A 173 -0.06 18.03 5.52
CA GLU A 173 0.36 18.95 4.45
C GLU A 173 1.88 19.12 4.42
N ASP A 174 2.50 19.37 5.58
CA ASP A 174 3.95 19.53 5.69
C ASP A 174 4.67 18.24 5.30
N LEU A 175 4.17 17.08 5.74
CA LEU A 175 4.72 15.78 5.35
C LEU A 175 4.62 15.54 3.83
N LEU A 176 3.46 15.87 3.23
CA LEU A 176 3.27 15.77 1.78
C LEU A 176 4.24 16.67 1.02
N GLN A 177 4.46 17.89 1.51
CA GLN A 177 5.40 18.83 0.93
C GLN A 177 6.83 18.28 1.01
N GLU A 178 7.25 17.77 2.16
CA GLU A 178 8.58 17.17 2.35
C GLU A 178 8.80 15.93 1.45
N PHE A 179 7.79 15.06 1.29
CA PHE A 179 7.87 13.97 0.31
C PHE A 179 8.03 14.50 -1.11
N THR A 180 7.29 15.54 -1.47
CA THR A 180 7.34 16.13 -2.82
C THR A 180 8.71 16.73 -3.10
N ASP A 181 9.24 17.50 -2.15
CA ASP A 181 10.48 18.26 -2.32
C ASP A 181 11.70 17.33 -2.25
N ARG A 182 11.78 16.47 -1.24
CA ARG A 182 12.96 15.59 -1.05
C ARG A 182 13.05 14.51 -2.11
N PHE A 183 11.91 14.02 -2.62
CA PHE A 183 11.92 13.02 -3.68
C PHE A 183 11.90 13.62 -5.09
N SER A 184 11.90 14.95 -5.22
CA SER A 184 11.90 15.63 -6.53
C SER A 184 13.15 15.31 -7.36
N ASP A 185 14.31 15.12 -6.71
CA ASP A 185 15.56 14.79 -7.39
C ASP A 185 15.54 13.39 -8.01
N PHE A 186 14.78 12.44 -7.45
CA PHE A 186 14.65 11.11 -8.02
C PHE A 186 13.89 11.13 -9.35
N LYS A 187 13.03 12.12 -9.59
CA LYS A 187 12.41 12.33 -10.90
C LYS A 187 13.45 12.60 -11.99
N LYS A 188 14.56 13.26 -11.65
CA LYS A 188 15.64 13.57 -12.59
C LYS A 188 16.41 12.33 -13.03
N ILE A 189 16.43 11.29 -12.20
CA ILE A 189 17.12 10.02 -12.45
C ILE A 189 16.15 8.85 -12.63
N GLU A 190 14.88 9.13 -12.92
CA GLU A 190 13.83 8.09 -12.99
C GLU A 190 14.13 7.07 -14.10
N ILE A 191 14.68 7.54 -15.22
CA ILE A 191 15.07 6.69 -16.34
C ILE A 191 16.20 5.76 -15.91
N GLU A 192 17.24 6.30 -15.26
CA GLU A 192 18.36 5.54 -14.72
C GLU A 192 17.92 4.53 -13.66
N LEU A 193 16.99 4.89 -12.79
CA LEU A 193 16.43 4.00 -11.76
C LEU A 193 15.70 2.81 -12.40
N LYS A 194 14.84 3.07 -13.40
CA LYS A 194 14.10 2.02 -14.12
C LYS A 194 15.03 1.11 -14.92
N LEU A 195 16.04 1.70 -15.58
CA LEU A 195 17.07 0.95 -16.29
C LEU A 195 17.88 0.06 -15.33
N PHE A 196 18.15 0.55 -14.13
CA PHE A 196 18.87 -0.18 -13.10
C PHE A 196 18.04 -1.30 -12.47
N SER A 197 16.73 -1.07 -12.27
CA SER A 197 15.85 -2.04 -11.62
C SER A 197 15.44 -3.19 -12.53
N ASP A 198 15.21 -2.92 -13.82
CA ASP A 198 14.80 -3.94 -14.79
C ASP A 198 15.43 -3.70 -16.18
N PRO A 199 16.75 -3.92 -16.32
CA PRO A 199 17.43 -3.71 -17.59
C PRO A 199 16.94 -4.65 -18.69
N PHE A 200 16.35 -5.82 -18.37
CA PHE A 200 15.96 -6.81 -19.36
C PHE A 200 14.59 -6.54 -20.02
N SER A 201 13.70 -5.80 -19.34
CA SER A 201 12.43 -5.36 -19.93
C SER A 201 12.46 -3.89 -20.37
N PHE A 202 13.55 -3.16 -20.10
CA PHE A 202 13.68 -1.75 -20.45
C PHE A 202 13.72 -1.53 -21.97
N GLN A 203 12.96 -0.56 -22.47
CA GLN A 203 12.92 -0.24 -23.90
C GLN A 203 14.19 0.51 -24.33
N CYS A 204 14.99 -0.08 -25.21
CA CYS A 204 16.31 0.45 -25.60
C CYS A 204 16.26 1.85 -26.22
N ASP A 205 15.21 2.18 -26.98
CA ASP A 205 14.99 3.50 -27.58
C ASP A 205 14.72 4.59 -26.55
N LYS A 206 14.25 4.22 -25.35
CA LYS A 206 14.04 5.14 -24.22
C LYS A 206 15.27 5.29 -23.34
N ALA A 207 16.31 4.49 -23.54
CA ALA A 207 17.53 4.58 -22.75
C ALA A 207 18.40 5.76 -23.23
N PRO A 208 19.13 6.44 -22.33
CA PRO A 208 20.07 7.48 -22.74
C PRO A 208 21.11 6.94 -23.73
N PRO A 209 21.57 7.73 -24.73
CA PRO A 209 22.40 7.24 -25.84
C PRO A 209 23.65 6.47 -25.42
N ASN A 210 24.25 6.84 -24.28
CA ASN A 210 25.44 6.20 -23.74
C ASN A 210 25.19 4.78 -23.18
N PHE A 211 23.93 4.38 -22.94
CA PHE A 211 23.57 3.04 -22.46
C PHE A 211 23.01 2.13 -23.55
N GLN A 212 22.54 2.67 -24.68
CA GLN A 212 21.73 1.91 -25.65
C GLN A 212 22.47 0.66 -26.19
N LEU A 213 23.75 0.79 -26.57
CA LEU A 213 24.53 -0.34 -27.10
C LEU A 213 24.78 -1.41 -26.04
N GLU A 214 25.21 -1.01 -24.83
CA GLU A 214 25.43 -1.94 -23.72
C GLU A 214 24.13 -2.62 -23.27
N LEU A 215 23.00 -1.91 -23.34
CA LEU A 215 21.69 -2.46 -23.00
C LEU A 215 21.25 -3.52 -24.02
N ILE A 216 21.42 -3.27 -25.32
CA ILE A 216 21.15 -4.26 -26.37
C ILE A 216 22.03 -5.50 -26.16
N GLU A 217 23.31 -5.29 -25.89
CA GLU A 217 24.24 -6.38 -25.61
C GLU A 217 23.83 -7.18 -24.36
N LEU A 218 23.51 -6.50 -23.25
CA LEU A 218 23.04 -7.13 -22.02
C LEU A 218 21.77 -7.96 -22.26
N GLN A 219 20.77 -7.39 -22.95
CA GLN A 219 19.50 -8.05 -23.24
C GLN A 219 19.65 -9.29 -24.12
N SER A 220 20.74 -9.39 -24.90
CA SER A 220 21.06 -10.58 -25.70
C SER A 220 21.66 -11.74 -24.89
N ARG A 221 22.06 -11.50 -23.61
CA ARG A 221 22.73 -12.49 -22.76
C ARG A 221 21.73 -13.24 -21.86
N GLU A 222 21.29 -14.41 -22.30
CA GLU A 222 20.30 -15.22 -21.59
C GLU A 222 20.79 -15.72 -20.21
N SER A 223 22.10 -15.96 -20.06
CA SER A 223 22.70 -16.34 -18.77
C SER A 223 22.56 -15.24 -17.72
N LEU A 224 22.86 -13.99 -18.08
CA LEU A 224 22.71 -12.84 -17.19
C LEU A 224 21.24 -12.53 -16.90
N LYS A 225 20.35 -12.75 -17.87
CA LYS A 225 18.90 -12.61 -17.68
C LYS A 225 18.36 -13.61 -16.66
N THR A 226 18.82 -14.85 -16.75
CA THR A 226 18.46 -15.90 -15.79
C THR A 226 19.00 -15.54 -14.40
N TYR A 227 20.27 -15.14 -14.32
CA TYR A 227 20.90 -14.74 -13.06
C TYR A 227 20.19 -13.55 -12.40
N HIS A 228 19.79 -12.53 -13.17
CA HIS A 228 19.01 -11.38 -12.69
C HIS A 228 17.66 -11.78 -12.08
N ARG A 229 16.98 -12.79 -12.65
CA ARG A 229 15.70 -13.27 -12.11
C ARG A 229 15.86 -14.06 -10.82
N GLU A 230 16.99 -14.75 -10.67
CA GLU A 230 17.25 -15.65 -9.54
C GLU A 230 17.95 -14.95 -8.36
N HIS A 231 18.55 -13.77 -8.57
CA HIS A 231 19.38 -13.09 -7.58
C HIS A 231 18.99 -11.63 -7.39
N THR A 232 19.25 -11.09 -6.20
CA THR A 232 19.03 -9.66 -5.90
C THR A 232 19.86 -8.73 -6.80
N LEU A 233 19.38 -7.50 -7.02
CA LEU A 233 20.11 -6.49 -7.82
C LEU A 233 21.58 -6.29 -7.40
N PRO A 234 21.95 -6.20 -6.10
CA PRO A 234 23.36 -6.09 -5.72
C PRO A 234 24.22 -7.28 -6.17
N LEU A 235 23.69 -8.51 -6.10
CA LEU A 235 24.39 -9.71 -6.55
C LEU A 235 24.49 -9.76 -8.07
N PHE A 236 23.42 -9.39 -8.78
CA PHE A 236 23.44 -9.27 -10.24
C PHE A 236 24.49 -8.29 -10.72
N TYR A 237 24.53 -7.07 -10.15
CA TYR A 237 25.50 -6.07 -10.55
C TYR A 237 26.94 -6.40 -10.13
N LYS A 238 27.12 -7.18 -9.05
CA LYS A 238 28.42 -7.75 -8.71
C LYS A 238 28.93 -8.71 -9.79
N GLU A 239 28.06 -9.54 -10.36
CA GLU A 239 28.40 -10.42 -11.48
C GLU A 239 28.64 -9.60 -12.76
N LEU A 240 27.82 -8.59 -13.02
CA LEU A 240 27.97 -7.70 -14.17
C LEU A 240 29.32 -6.96 -14.15
N HIS A 241 29.84 -6.62 -12.97
CA HIS A 241 31.17 -6.02 -12.82
C HIS A 241 32.32 -6.89 -13.34
N LEU A 242 32.12 -8.20 -13.44
CA LEU A 242 33.11 -9.12 -14.02
C LEU A 242 33.10 -9.08 -15.56
N CYS A 243 32.05 -8.52 -16.16
CA CYS A 243 31.96 -8.30 -17.61
C CYS A 243 32.68 -6.99 -17.98
N ASN A 244 33.85 -7.07 -18.64
CA ASN A 244 34.65 -5.90 -19.02
C ASN A 244 34.03 -5.03 -20.13
N GLU A 245 32.90 -5.45 -20.71
CA GLU A 245 32.26 -4.84 -21.89
C GLU A 245 31.11 -3.89 -21.52
N LEU A 246 30.52 -4.03 -20.32
CA LEU A 246 29.30 -3.32 -19.89
C LEU A 246 29.61 -2.17 -18.91
N ASN A 247 30.60 -1.34 -19.27
CA ASN A 247 31.22 -0.36 -18.38
C ASN A 247 30.28 0.77 -17.94
N GLN A 248 29.37 1.24 -18.79
CA GLN A 248 28.41 2.29 -18.45
C GLN A 248 27.34 1.75 -17.50
N LEU A 249 26.80 0.56 -17.74
CA LEU A 249 25.84 -0.09 -16.84
C LEU A 249 26.47 -0.40 -15.48
N VAL A 250 27.74 -0.79 -15.46
CA VAL A 250 28.57 -0.94 -14.24
C VAL A 250 28.77 0.39 -13.51
N LYS A 251 29.04 1.49 -14.22
CA LYS A 251 29.15 2.81 -13.58
C LYS A 251 27.82 3.26 -12.98
N LEU A 252 26.73 3.00 -13.70
CA LEU A 252 25.38 3.30 -13.25
C LEU A 252 25.06 2.54 -11.95
N SER A 253 25.36 1.25 -11.90
CA SER A 253 25.10 0.44 -10.70
C SER A 253 25.85 0.94 -9.48
N ARG A 254 27.11 1.35 -9.63
CA ARG A 254 27.91 1.95 -8.54
C ARG A 254 27.29 3.23 -8.00
N LYS A 255 26.76 4.08 -8.90
CA LYS A 255 26.08 5.32 -8.53
C LYS A 255 24.77 5.05 -7.79
N LEU A 256 24.03 4.02 -8.18
CA LEU A 256 22.69 3.80 -7.65
C LEU A 256 22.70 2.89 -6.42
N LEU A 257 23.50 1.81 -6.39
CA LEU A 257 23.55 0.86 -5.25
C LEU A 257 23.84 1.54 -3.91
N CYS A 258 24.62 2.62 -3.89
CA CYS A 258 24.92 3.35 -2.67
C CYS A 258 23.71 4.11 -2.09
N MET A 259 22.64 4.36 -2.88
CA MET A 259 21.45 5.06 -2.43
C MET A 259 20.57 4.24 -1.48
N TRP A 260 20.72 2.91 -1.48
CA TRP A 260 19.98 1.99 -0.60
C TRP A 260 20.78 1.55 0.64
N GLY A 261 21.92 2.19 0.91
CA GLY A 261 22.62 2.02 2.18
C GLY A 261 21.81 2.61 3.33
N SER A 262 21.79 1.94 4.48
CA SER A 262 21.22 2.55 5.69
C SER A 262 21.96 3.85 6.02
N THR A 263 21.29 4.82 6.64
CA THR A 263 21.93 6.07 7.10
C THR A 263 23.17 5.78 7.94
N TYR A 264 23.10 4.73 8.76
CA TYR A 264 24.23 4.21 9.53
C TYR A 264 25.42 3.80 8.66
N CYS A 265 25.19 3.09 7.55
CA CYS A 265 26.24 2.73 6.60
C CYS A 265 26.86 3.97 5.91
N CYS A 266 26.05 4.98 5.59
CA CYS A 266 26.55 6.23 5.02
C CYS A 266 27.41 6.99 6.04
N GLU A 267 26.95 7.14 7.28
CA GLU A 267 27.63 7.88 8.34
C GLU A 267 28.94 7.22 8.81
N GLN A 268 28.99 5.88 8.86
CA GLN A 268 30.21 5.14 9.19
C GLN A 268 31.31 5.35 8.15
N VAL A 269 30.96 5.39 6.86
CA VAL A 269 31.91 5.67 5.77
C VAL A 269 32.48 7.08 5.90
N PHE A 270 31.66 8.09 6.23
CA PHE A 270 32.14 9.46 6.47
C PHE A 270 32.97 9.60 7.74
N SER A 271 32.66 8.84 8.78
CA SER A 271 33.41 8.87 10.06
C SER A 271 34.78 8.18 9.96
N SER A 272 34.98 7.37 8.92
CA SER A 272 36.23 6.65 8.64
C SER A 272 37.14 7.35 7.61
N MET A 273 36.67 8.45 7.01
CA MET A 273 37.45 9.37 6.17
C MET A 273 38.08 10.47 7.02
#